data_AF-A0A4W4FFT9-F1
#
_entry.id   AF-A0A4W4FFT9-F1
#
_cell.length_a   1.000
_cell.length_b   1.000
_cell.length_c   1.000
_cell.angle_alpha   90.00
_cell.angle_beta   90.00
_cell.angle_gamma   90.00
#
_symmetry.space_group_name_H-M   'P 1'
#
loop_
_entity.id
_entity.type
_entity.pdbx_description
1 polymer ?
#
loop_
_entity_poly.entity_id
_entity_poly.type
_entity_poly.pdbx_seq_one_letter_code
_entity_poly.pdbx_strand_id
1 'polypeptide(L)'
;MALEQFSDVVQRCVTIQDGNFSSADFDLFQTVGQTCIEQGDSAQVLSIVIDEKNKNIVRCMGWNLLEPLVKVLLKKEDKNLPHCHAILTHLLEVCSPKELLVGLLEQIEQLDSGVIAETIILLLKPLQTVLLKLGRKKASSVGMALSTLLSQMVRLPVPLSKEQEEDDVFGLCRCCVELLGFVSPFVEEIKADARDSHGMSRENELRVEILKFCMKSLCEPLLEVQLKDADTLEKSPLRDFATGILVILNSIGESLPNLLGHSILRKREVPGFLEEEVRYPKESLASMAHLLFVQHIAMDIFPENLSTQELYEKTLVRLENSSLPVDLLDLKTFFSVPQVMKNVRCRINTLFPHFRCMLKTSGHAGVEGYIIKNIKNQTDFALKPGNGNEWFLGKHLLPLLQQVLCLPQGPETDLLHNLDRIMESLNLLRYLLIRDKEWENETGIWTELYKIEDNYLKPLRTALNMSRAHYEAELKRNKENTTGSKSPVCTVSLGSEKIPHMTPEMQTQVLQSALFTFDLIESVLARIEEIAEAKGRL
;
A
#
# COMPACT_ATOMS: atom_id res chain seq x y z
N MET A 1 -9.51 30.13 48.18
CA MET A 1 -10.23 28.85 48.38
C MET A 1 -9.48 27.66 47.79
N ALA A 2 -9.35 27.50 46.46
CA ALA A 2 -8.65 26.33 45.90
C ALA A 2 -7.16 26.30 46.27
N LEU A 3 -6.48 27.45 46.20
CA LEU A 3 -5.06 27.55 46.60
C LEU A 3 -4.81 27.24 48.08
N GLU A 4 -5.70 27.67 48.96
CA GLU A 4 -5.62 27.37 50.40
C GLU A 4 -5.80 25.87 50.64
N GLN A 5 -6.77 25.25 49.97
CA GLN A 5 -6.96 23.81 50.01
C GLN A 5 -5.73 23.07 49.46
N PHE A 6 -5.10 23.56 48.39
CA PHE A 6 -3.90 22.93 47.84
C PHE A 6 -2.75 22.97 48.85
N SER A 7 -2.54 24.13 49.47
CA SER A 7 -1.56 24.29 50.54
C SER A 7 -1.86 23.36 51.73
N ASP A 8 -3.11 23.24 52.15
CA ASP A 8 -3.51 22.36 53.26
C ASP A 8 -3.25 20.88 52.94
N VAL A 9 -3.54 20.45 51.71
CA VAL A 9 -3.26 19.09 51.24
C VAL A 9 -1.76 18.82 51.24
N VAL A 10 -0.95 19.74 50.70
CA VAL A 10 0.51 19.62 50.69
C VAL A 10 1.04 19.55 52.12
N GLN A 11 0.63 20.45 53.02
CA GLN A 11 1.07 20.44 54.42
C GLN A 11 0.68 19.15 55.14
N ARG A 12 -0.53 18.62 54.91
CA ARG A 12 -0.95 17.32 55.45
C ARG A 12 -0.03 16.21 54.96
N CYS A 13 0.27 16.18 53.66
CA CYS A 13 1.16 15.18 53.07
C CYS A 13 2.62 15.32 53.51
N VAL A 14 3.09 16.52 53.90
CA VAL A 14 4.47 16.71 54.41
C VAL A 14 4.66 15.96 55.74
N THR A 15 3.60 15.83 56.54
CA THR A 15 3.66 15.11 57.82
C THR A 15 3.76 13.59 57.68
N ILE A 16 3.48 13.05 56.50
CA ILE A 16 3.54 11.62 56.20
C ILE A 16 4.98 11.24 55.87
N GLN A 17 5.62 10.45 56.74
CA GLN A 17 6.99 9.97 56.53
C GLN A 17 7.04 8.86 55.46
N ASP A 18 8.17 8.79 54.75
CA ASP A 18 8.53 7.72 53.78
C ASP A 18 7.67 7.58 52.52
N GLY A 19 6.84 8.57 52.16
CA GLY A 19 6.12 8.57 50.88
C GLY A 19 5.01 7.53 50.74
N ASN A 20 4.55 6.97 51.88
CA ASN A 20 3.43 6.02 51.95
C ASN A 20 2.08 6.76 51.84
N PHE A 21 1.81 7.31 50.67
CA PHE A 21 0.57 8.05 50.41
C PHE A 21 -0.58 7.12 50.01
N SER A 22 -1.80 7.43 50.45
CA SER A 22 -3.00 6.69 50.05
C SER A 22 -3.51 7.14 48.69
N SER A 23 -4.26 6.29 47.97
CA SER A 23 -4.89 6.68 46.69
C SER A 23 -5.69 7.98 46.81
N ALA A 24 -6.39 8.19 47.93
CA ALA A 24 -7.16 9.40 48.19
C ALA A 24 -6.29 10.66 48.29
N ASP A 25 -5.03 10.54 48.71
CA ASP A 25 -4.09 11.66 48.73
C ASP A 25 -3.65 12.04 47.31
N PHE A 26 -3.46 11.05 46.42
CA PHE A 26 -3.17 11.30 44.99
C PHE A 26 -4.36 12.01 44.32
N ASP A 27 -5.57 11.48 44.50
CA ASP A 27 -6.79 12.03 43.90
C ASP A 27 -7.06 13.47 44.38
N LEU A 28 -6.87 13.74 45.67
CA LEU A 28 -7.07 15.06 46.24
C LEU A 28 -6.01 16.04 45.78
N PHE A 29 -4.73 15.64 45.73
CA PHE A 29 -3.65 16.45 45.20
C PHE A 29 -3.88 16.81 43.73
N GLN A 30 -4.30 15.83 42.91
CA GLN A 30 -4.64 16.05 41.51
C GLN A 30 -5.81 17.02 41.35
N THR A 31 -6.94 16.75 42.00
CA THR A 31 -8.18 17.53 41.83
C THR A 31 -7.99 19.00 42.24
N VAL A 32 -7.36 19.22 43.39
CA VAL A 32 -7.15 20.57 43.92
C VAL A 32 -6.06 21.30 43.13
N GLY A 33 -4.98 20.59 42.74
CA GLY A 33 -3.93 21.14 41.89
C GLY A 33 -4.43 21.55 40.51
N GLN A 34 -5.24 20.71 39.87
CA GLN A 34 -5.93 21.01 38.62
C GLN A 34 -6.79 22.28 38.77
N THR A 35 -7.61 22.35 39.82
CA THR A 35 -8.47 23.52 40.07
C THR A 35 -7.65 24.80 40.20
N CYS A 36 -6.50 24.76 40.89
CA CYS A 36 -5.62 25.93 41.02
C CYS A 36 -5.03 26.36 39.67
N ILE A 37 -4.57 25.41 38.86
CA ILE A 37 -3.99 25.68 37.54
C ILE A 37 -5.06 26.26 36.60
N GLU A 38 -6.28 25.70 36.60
CA GLU A 38 -7.40 26.17 35.78
C GLU A 38 -7.95 27.54 36.21
N GLN A 39 -7.86 27.88 37.49
CA GLN A 39 -8.22 29.21 38.02
C GLN A 39 -7.16 30.28 37.77
N GLY A 40 -5.98 29.89 37.26
CA GLY A 40 -4.89 30.80 36.92
C GLY A 40 -3.95 31.12 38.08
N ASP A 41 -3.94 30.31 39.15
CA ASP A 41 -3.04 30.45 40.30
C ASP A 41 -1.69 29.72 40.07
N SER A 42 -1.25 29.60 38.82
CA SER A 42 -0.05 28.82 38.44
C SER A 42 1.25 29.36 39.06
N ALA A 43 1.34 30.67 39.33
CA ALA A 43 2.49 31.26 39.99
C ALA A 43 2.63 30.77 41.45
N GLN A 44 1.51 30.62 42.14
CA GLN A 44 1.45 30.17 43.53
C GLN A 44 1.65 28.65 43.59
N VAL A 45 1.07 27.89 42.66
CA VAL A 45 1.37 26.45 42.51
C VAL A 45 2.86 26.23 42.28
N LEU A 46 3.51 27.02 41.42
CA LEU A 46 4.95 26.97 41.20
C LEU A 46 5.75 27.22 42.49
N SER A 47 5.35 28.21 43.28
CA SER A 47 6.03 28.51 44.56
C SER A 47 5.94 27.36 45.57
N ILE A 48 4.81 26.62 45.58
CA ILE A 48 4.62 25.44 46.43
C ILE A 48 5.44 24.26 45.92
N VAL A 49 5.47 24.06 44.59
CA VAL A 49 6.16 22.93 43.97
C VAL A 49 7.69 23.04 44.08
N ILE A 50 8.26 24.25 44.00
CA ILE A 50 9.71 24.48 44.11
C ILE A 50 10.21 24.41 45.56
N ASP A 51 9.35 24.59 46.56
CA ASP A 51 9.78 24.56 47.97
C ASP A 51 10.41 23.20 48.31
N GLU A 52 11.68 23.23 48.74
CA GLU A 52 12.45 22.05 49.12
C GLU A 52 11.78 21.23 50.24
N LYS A 53 10.93 21.84 51.07
CA LYS A 53 10.13 21.11 52.08
C LYS A 53 9.13 20.15 51.45
N ASN A 54 8.63 20.47 50.25
CA ASN A 54 7.61 19.73 49.55
C ASN A 54 8.20 18.71 48.57
N LYS A 55 9.53 18.67 48.42
CA LYS A 55 10.24 17.86 47.43
C LYS A 55 9.87 16.39 47.42
N ASN A 56 9.69 15.77 48.59
CA ASN A 56 9.31 14.35 48.68
C ASN A 56 7.89 14.11 48.13
N ILE A 57 6.95 15.02 48.39
CA ILE A 57 5.58 14.95 47.86
C ILE A 57 5.62 15.15 46.35
N VAL A 58 6.29 16.21 45.88
CA VAL A 58 6.42 16.51 44.45
C VAL A 58 7.08 15.35 43.72
N ARG A 59 8.10 14.71 44.32
CA ARG A 59 8.76 13.54 43.75
C ARG A 59 7.80 12.37 43.48
N CYS A 60 6.81 12.15 44.35
CA CYS A 60 5.87 11.03 44.27
C CYS A 60 4.55 11.36 43.55
N MET A 61 4.03 12.57 43.72
CA MET A 61 2.70 13.00 43.28
C MET A 61 2.71 14.08 42.21
N GLY A 62 3.85 14.70 41.93
CA GLY A 62 3.93 15.83 41.01
C GLY A 62 3.49 15.51 39.59
N TRP A 63 3.63 14.26 39.15
CA TRP A 63 3.18 13.80 37.83
C TRP A 63 1.66 13.90 37.64
N ASN A 64 0.86 13.93 38.71
CA ASN A 64 -0.60 14.14 38.62
C ASN A 64 -0.97 15.52 38.09
N LEU A 65 -0.04 16.48 38.10
CA LEU A 65 -0.26 17.83 37.56
C LEU A 65 -0.01 17.89 36.05
N LEU A 66 0.43 16.82 35.40
CA LEU A 66 0.77 16.83 33.97
C LEU A 66 -0.44 17.18 33.09
N GLU A 67 -1.59 16.53 33.30
CA GLU A 67 -2.80 16.77 32.51
C GLU A 67 -3.25 18.25 32.53
N PRO A 68 -3.47 18.89 33.69
CA PRO A 68 -3.86 20.30 33.71
C PRO A 68 -2.78 21.23 33.15
N LEU A 69 -1.49 20.92 33.34
CA LEU A 69 -0.40 21.69 32.74
C LEU A 69 -0.43 21.62 31.21
N VAL A 70 -0.55 20.42 30.63
CA VAL A 70 -0.62 20.22 29.19
C VAL A 70 -1.83 20.95 28.60
N LYS A 71 -3.00 20.86 29.24
CA LYS A 71 -4.21 21.59 28.83
C LYS A 71 -4.01 23.11 28.76
N VAL A 72 -3.29 23.71 29.71
CA VAL A 72 -2.99 25.15 29.69
C VAL A 72 -1.90 25.47 28.68
N LEU A 73 -0.87 24.64 28.57
CA LEU A 73 0.25 24.84 27.62
C LEU A 73 -0.22 24.80 26.15
N LEU A 74 -1.25 24.02 25.84
CA LEU A 74 -1.88 24.00 24.52
C LEU A 74 -2.69 25.27 24.21
N LYS A 75 -3.19 25.97 25.24
CA LYS A 75 -3.86 27.27 25.10
C LYS A 75 -2.80 28.36 24.99
N LYS A 76 -2.30 28.59 23.76
CA LYS A 76 -1.21 29.52 23.43
C LYS A 76 -1.37 30.97 23.93
N GLU A 77 -2.54 31.36 24.44
CA GLU A 77 -2.88 32.71 24.91
C GLU A 77 -3.20 32.78 26.43
N ASP A 78 -2.38 32.13 27.28
CA ASP A 78 -2.53 32.22 28.74
C ASP A 78 -1.38 33.02 29.39
N LYS A 79 -1.72 33.96 30.28
CA LYS A 79 -0.74 34.74 31.06
C LYS A 79 0.11 33.85 31.99
N ASN A 80 -0.37 32.64 32.27
CA ASN A 80 0.27 31.67 33.13
C ASN A 80 1.24 30.73 32.39
N LEU A 81 1.35 30.81 31.06
CA LEU A 81 2.24 29.96 30.26
C LEU A 81 3.68 29.87 30.82
N PRO A 82 4.36 30.97 31.21
CA PRO A 82 5.72 30.88 31.76
C PRO A 82 5.78 30.07 33.06
N HIS A 83 4.79 30.24 33.93
CA HIS A 83 4.71 29.50 35.19
C HIS A 83 4.42 28.03 34.94
N CYS A 84 3.51 27.68 34.03
CA CYS A 84 3.23 26.29 33.66
C CYS A 84 4.45 25.59 33.04
N HIS A 85 5.21 26.27 32.18
CA HIS A 85 6.49 25.73 31.67
C HIS A 85 7.51 25.52 32.79
N ALA A 86 7.61 26.46 33.74
CA ALA A 86 8.50 26.32 34.89
C ALA A 86 8.10 25.17 35.81
N ILE A 87 6.79 24.98 36.06
CA ILE A 87 6.28 23.83 36.82
C ILE A 87 6.68 22.55 36.08
N LEU A 88 6.34 22.42 34.80
CA LEU A 88 6.66 21.22 34.01
C LEU A 88 8.16 20.91 34.04
N THR A 89 9.01 21.93 33.85
CA THR A 89 10.47 21.76 33.90
C THR A 89 10.93 21.25 35.26
N HIS A 90 10.42 21.81 36.35
CA HIS A 90 10.76 21.36 37.70
C HIS A 90 10.25 19.94 37.99
N LEU A 91 9.04 19.58 37.53
CA LEU A 91 8.53 18.22 37.65
C LEU A 91 9.42 17.21 36.93
N LEU A 92 9.88 17.54 35.71
CA LEU A 92 10.82 16.71 34.96
C LEU A 92 12.14 16.50 35.71
N GLU A 93 12.56 17.45 36.53
CA GLU A 93 13.78 17.37 37.35
C GLU A 93 13.62 16.50 38.60
N VAL A 94 12.49 16.63 39.30
CA VAL A 94 12.31 16.10 40.67
C VAL A 94 11.50 14.80 40.72
N CYS A 95 10.50 14.61 39.87
CA CYS A 95 9.62 13.44 39.91
C CYS A 95 10.34 12.16 39.49
N SER A 96 9.82 10.99 39.92
CA SER A 96 10.40 9.73 39.49
C SER A 96 10.16 9.49 37.98
N PRO A 97 11.21 9.14 37.21
CA PRO A 97 11.11 9.02 35.75
C PRO A 97 10.07 7.99 35.28
N LYS A 98 9.76 6.97 36.09
CA LYS A 98 8.80 5.93 35.70
C LYS A 98 7.37 6.45 35.70
N GLU A 99 6.96 7.16 36.76
CA GLU A 99 5.60 7.72 36.80
C GLU A 99 5.45 8.87 35.81
N LEU A 100 6.48 9.71 35.64
CA LEU A 100 6.48 10.76 34.61
C LEU A 100 6.31 10.18 33.21
N LEU A 101 7.02 9.08 32.89
CA LEU A 101 6.88 8.44 31.58
C LEU A 101 5.44 8.00 31.34
N VAL A 102 4.83 7.30 32.30
CA VAL A 102 3.44 6.83 32.18
C VAL A 102 2.49 8.02 32.02
N GLY A 103 2.60 9.03 32.89
CA GLY A 103 1.74 10.21 32.84
C GLY A 103 1.87 10.98 31.52
N LEU A 104 3.08 11.11 30.97
CA LEU A 104 3.31 11.75 29.67
C LEU A 104 2.72 10.92 28.51
N LEU A 105 2.86 9.59 28.55
CA LEU A 105 2.30 8.71 27.52
C LEU A 105 0.77 8.69 27.54
N GLU A 106 0.16 8.76 28.72
CA GLU A 106 -1.29 8.88 28.89
C GLU A 106 -1.84 10.14 28.21
N GLN A 107 -1.11 11.26 28.30
CA GLN A 107 -1.48 12.49 27.58
C GLN A 107 -1.43 12.35 26.05
N ILE A 108 -0.69 11.36 25.52
CA ILE A 108 -0.54 11.13 24.08
C ILE A 108 -1.50 10.04 23.58
N GLU A 109 -1.82 9.04 24.40
CA GLU A 109 -2.57 7.86 23.96
C GLU A 109 -4.00 8.17 23.51
N GLN A 110 -4.67 9.14 24.15
CA GLN A 110 -6.08 9.48 23.90
C GLN A 110 -6.25 10.93 23.44
N LEU A 111 -5.69 11.26 22.27
CA LEU A 111 -5.79 12.60 21.70
C LEU A 111 -7.01 12.80 20.79
N ASP A 112 -7.65 13.96 20.92
CA ASP A 112 -8.60 14.47 19.95
C ASP A 112 -7.89 14.86 18.65
N SER A 113 -8.54 14.63 17.49
CA SER A 113 -7.93 14.82 16.17
C SER A 113 -7.39 16.23 15.93
N GLY A 114 -7.99 17.26 16.53
CA GLY A 114 -7.60 18.66 16.34
C GLY A 114 -6.36 19.11 17.12
N VAL A 115 -5.87 18.32 18.08
CA VAL A 115 -4.73 18.71 18.94
C VAL A 115 -3.54 17.76 18.84
N ILE A 116 -3.63 16.69 18.03
CA ILE A 116 -2.61 15.64 17.94
C ILE A 116 -1.21 16.24 17.74
N ALA A 117 -1.03 17.05 16.69
CA ALA A 117 0.28 17.56 16.34
C ALA A 117 0.87 18.48 17.42
N GLU A 118 0.06 19.42 17.93
CA GLU A 118 0.52 20.38 18.94
C GLU A 118 0.85 19.68 20.27
N THR A 119 0.09 18.66 20.69
CA THR A 119 0.40 17.89 21.89
C THR A 119 1.65 17.04 21.72
N ILE A 120 1.82 16.37 20.57
CA ILE A 120 3.04 15.62 20.28
C ILE A 120 4.26 16.55 20.34
N ILE A 121 4.23 17.65 19.60
CA ILE A 121 5.36 18.61 19.55
C ILE A 121 5.69 19.14 20.94
N LEU A 122 4.68 19.50 21.74
CA LEU A 122 4.86 19.97 23.12
C LEU A 122 5.54 18.90 24.01
N LEU A 123 5.15 17.64 23.88
CA LEU A 123 5.55 16.57 24.80
C LEU A 123 6.81 15.80 24.37
N LEU A 124 7.26 15.92 23.12
CA LEU A 124 8.48 15.23 22.64
C LEU A 124 9.70 15.54 23.51
N LYS A 125 9.96 16.82 23.82
CA LYS A 125 11.13 17.20 24.62
C LYS A 125 11.05 16.74 26.09
N PRO A 126 9.92 16.93 26.80
CA PRO A 126 9.68 16.32 28.10
C PRO A 126 9.90 14.80 28.10
N LEU A 127 9.31 14.10 27.14
CA LEU A 127 9.39 12.64 27.02
C LEU A 127 10.84 12.17 26.77
N GLN A 128 11.58 12.85 25.89
CA GLN A 128 13.00 12.57 25.63
C GLN A 128 13.82 12.73 26.91
N THR A 129 13.57 13.81 27.67
CA THR A 129 14.29 14.10 28.91
C THR A 129 14.08 13.00 29.96
N VAL A 130 12.85 12.51 30.11
CA VAL A 130 12.52 11.40 31.02
C VAL A 130 13.17 10.10 30.58
N LEU A 131 13.08 9.76 29.29
CA LEU A 131 13.66 8.53 28.74
C LEU A 131 15.18 8.48 28.90
N LEU A 132 15.87 9.62 28.71
CA LEU A 132 17.32 9.71 28.92
C LEU A 132 17.72 9.49 30.38
N LYS A 133 16.85 9.79 31.35
CA LYS A 133 17.10 9.56 32.79
C LYS A 133 16.95 8.09 33.23
N LEU A 134 16.30 7.24 32.43
CA LEU A 134 16.06 5.82 32.77
C LEU A 134 17.32 4.93 32.66
N GLY A 135 18.44 5.46 32.17
CA GLY A 135 19.71 4.74 32.08
C GLY A 135 19.68 3.57 31.10
N ARG A 136 20.38 2.47 31.40
CA ARG A 136 20.60 1.35 30.45
C ARG A 136 19.37 0.47 30.18
N LYS A 137 18.36 0.45 31.05
CA LYS A 137 17.14 -0.39 30.90
C LYS A 137 15.98 0.34 30.21
N LYS A 138 16.28 1.40 29.44
CA LYS A 138 15.27 2.27 28.82
C LYS A 138 14.71 1.76 27.49
N ALA A 139 15.29 0.72 26.89
CA ALA A 139 14.91 0.25 25.55
C ALA A 139 13.41 0.01 25.40
N SER A 140 12.82 -0.79 26.29
CA SER A 140 11.36 -1.04 26.32
C SER A 140 10.53 0.25 26.45
N SER A 141 10.96 1.20 27.29
CA SER A 141 10.32 2.51 27.45
C SER A 141 10.41 3.37 26.19
N VAL A 142 11.55 3.35 25.50
CA VAL A 142 11.74 4.05 24.21
C VAL A 142 10.85 3.43 23.13
N GLY A 143 10.80 2.10 23.06
CA GLY A 143 9.91 1.39 22.13
C GLY A 143 8.44 1.71 22.36
N MET A 144 7.99 1.71 23.61
CA MET A 144 6.63 2.10 23.99
C MET A 144 6.33 3.55 23.58
N ALA A 145 7.23 4.48 23.89
CA ALA A 145 7.08 5.88 23.51
C ALA A 145 6.98 6.08 22.00
N LEU A 146 7.87 5.46 21.22
CA LEU A 146 7.86 5.56 19.75
C LEU A 146 6.60 4.93 19.15
N SER A 147 6.15 3.79 19.69
CA SER A 147 4.92 3.14 19.26
C SER A 147 3.69 4.02 19.52
N THR A 148 3.57 4.61 20.71
CA THR A 148 2.46 5.50 21.06
C THR A 148 2.48 6.77 20.19
N LEU A 149 3.64 7.40 20.01
CA LEU A 149 3.81 8.58 19.15
C LEU A 149 3.40 8.29 17.70
N LEU A 150 3.95 7.22 17.10
CA LEU A 150 3.61 6.84 15.72
C LEU A 150 2.11 6.50 15.58
N SER A 151 1.53 5.79 16.55
CA SER A 151 0.10 5.42 16.50
C SER A 151 -0.82 6.64 16.44
N GLN A 152 -0.42 7.75 17.07
CA GLN A 152 -1.15 9.01 16.97
C GLN A 152 -0.85 9.76 15.66
N MET A 153 0.42 9.81 15.25
CA MET A 153 0.81 10.49 14.01
C MET A 153 0.15 9.89 12.77
N VAL A 154 -0.03 8.57 12.72
CA VAL A 154 -0.70 7.89 11.60
C VAL A 154 -2.17 8.31 11.44
N ARG A 155 -2.78 8.90 12.49
CA ARG A 155 -4.15 9.45 12.40
C ARG A 155 -4.20 10.81 11.69
N LEU A 156 -3.05 11.47 11.51
CA LEU A 156 -2.97 12.72 10.76
C LEU A 156 -2.98 12.44 9.25
N PRO A 157 -3.70 13.23 8.45
CA PRO A 157 -3.74 13.04 7.00
C PRO A 157 -2.38 13.34 6.38
N VAL A 158 -1.94 12.46 5.46
CA VAL A 158 -0.71 12.62 4.70
C VAL A 158 -0.90 13.67 3.59
N PRO A 159 -0.03 14.72 3.51
CA PRO A 159 -0.06 15.66 2.40
C PRO A 159 0.16 14.99 1.04
N LEU A 160 -0.70 15.31 0.07
CA LEU A 160 -0.63 14.78 -1.31
C LEU A 160 -0.20 15.84 -2.33
N SER A 161 -0.23 17.12 -1.95
CA SER A 161 0.20 18.24 -2.79
C SER A 161 1.27 19.09 -2.11
N LYS A 162 1.98 19.88 -2.91
CA LYS A 162 3.01 20.81 -2.43
C LYS A 162 2.41 21.84 -1.48
N GLU A 163 1.25 22.38 -1.84
CA GLU A 163 0.54 23.37 -1.03
C GLU A 163 0.14 22.78 0.33
N GLN A 164 -0.28 21.50 0.37
CA GLN A 164 -0.61 20.83 1.61
C GLN A 164 0.61 20.58 2.51
N GLU A 165 1.78 20.28 1.91
CA GLU A 165 3.04 20.11 2.63
C GLU A 165 3.57 21.45 3.17
N GLU A 166 3.40 22.54 2.42
CA GLU A 166 3.77 23.90 2.82
C GLU A 166 2.85 24.47 3.91
N ASP A 167 1.54 24.29 3.76
CA ASP A 167 0.54 24.78 4.72
C ASP A 167 0.56 23.97 6.03
N ASP A 168 0.88 22.67 5.94
CA ASP A 168 0.94 21.69 7.04
C ASP A 168 -0.20 21.86 8.07
N VAL A 169 -1.42 22.04 7.57
CA VAL A 169 -2.62 22.39 8.38
C VAL A 169 -2.82 21.44 9.55
N PHE A 170 -2.56 20.15 9.34
CA PHE A 170 -2.73 19.10 10.33
C PHE A 170 -1.45 18.82 11.14
N GLY A 171 -0.31 19.40 10.76
CA GLY A 171 0.93 19.34 11.53
C GLY A 171 1.77 18.08 11.35
N LEU A 172 1.45 17.20 10.40
CA LEU A 172 2.20 15.95 10.19
C LEU A 172 3.67 16.23 9.85
N CYS A 173 3.94 17.23 9.00
CA CYS A 173 5.29 17.55 8.56
C CYS A 173 6.15 18.01 9.74
N ARG A 174 5.62 18.92 10.58
CA ARG A 174 6.27 19.36 11.81
C ARG A 174 6.50 18.20 12.77
N CYS A 175 5.52 17.32 12.97
CA CYS A 175 5.70 16.13 13.80
C CYS A 175 6.82 15.22 13.29
N CYS A 176 6.91 14.98 11.99
CA CYS A 176 7.98 14.18 11.39
C CYS A 176 9.37 14.77 11.67
N VAL A 177 9.54 16.09 11.50
CA VAL A 177 10.82 16.78 11.76
C VAL A 177 11.20 16.68 13.24
N GLU A 178 10.28 17.01 14.14
CA GLU A 178 10.54 16.96 15.58
C GLU A 178 10.79 15.52 16.07
N LEU A 179 10.15 14.52 15.46
CA LEU A 179 10.34 13.11 15.80
C LEU A 179 11.76 12.62 15.45
N LEU A 180 12.37 13.10 14.36
CA LEU A 180 13.78 12.82 14.07
C LEU A 180 14.69 13.40 15.16
N GLY A 181 14.42 14.64 15.58
CA GLY A 181 15.12 15.29 16.69
C GLY A 181 14.95 14.54 18.02
N PHE A 182 13.76 13.98 18.26
CA PHE A 182 13.47 13.13 19.41
C PHE A 182 14.29 11.84 19.42
N VAL A 183 14.39 11.16 18.27
CA VAL A 183 15.07 9.85 18.14
C VAL A 183 16.60 9.98 18.16
N SER A 184 17.15 11.10 17.68
CA SER A 184 18.59 11.28 17.45
C SER A 184 19.51 10.87 18.62
N PRO A 185 19.26 11.26 19.89
CA PRO A 185 20.15 10.88 21.00
C PRO A 185 20.26 9.36 21.22
N PHE A 186 19.17 8.61 20.98
CA PHE A 186 19.17 7.16 21.13
C PHE A 186 19.93 6.46 20.00
N VAL A 187 19.93 7.05 18.80
CA VAL A 187 20.72 6.57 17.66
C VAL A 187 22.21 6.82 17.89
N GLU A 188 22.57 7.99 18.40
CA GLU A 188 23.97 8.30 18.74
C GLU A 188 24.48 7.41 19.88
N GLU A 189 23.65 7.05 20.85
CA GLU A 189 23.98 6.07 21.89
C GLU A 189 24.28 4.68 21.29
N ILE A 190 23.46 4.20 20.35
CA ILE A 190 23.73 2.93 19.64
C ILE A 190 25.05 3.00 18.86
N LYS A 191 25.35 4.13 18.20
CA LYS A 191 26.62 4.32 17.48
C LYS A 191 27.82 4.31 18.40
N ALA A 192 27.71 4.94 19.57
CA ALA A 192 28.78 4.96 20.57
C ALA A 192 29.05 3.55 21.11
N ASP A 193 27.99 2.81 21.48
CA ASP A 193 28.10 1.42 21.96
C ASP A 193 28.75 0.49 20.93
N ALA A 194 28.49 0.71 19.63
CA ALA A 194 29.07 -0.05 18.54
C ALA A 194 30.59 0.17 18.37
N ARG A 195 31.12 1.32 18.80
CA ARG A 195 32.55 1.65 18.73
C ARG A 195 33.34 1.09 19.92
N ASP A 196 32.70 1.01 21.09
CA ASP A 196 33.36 0.63 22.34
C ASP A 196 33.41 -0.89 22.59
N SER A 197 32.55 -1.68 21.92
CA SER A 197 32.44 -3.13 22.15
C SER A 197 33.18 -3.94 21.08
N HIS A 198 34.20 -4.72 21.47
CA HIS A 198 34.94 -5.68 20.60
C HIS A 198 34.11 -6.87 20.08
N GLY A 199 32.79 -6.81 20.18
CA GLY A 199 31.87 -7.81 19.69
C GLY A 199 30.45 -7.28 19.89
N MET A 200 29.75 -7.04 18.79
CA MET A 200 28.33 -6.75 18.81
C MET A 200 27.61 -7.87 19.58
N SER A 201 27.08 -7.59 20.77
CA SER A 201 25.90 -8.33 21.20
C SER A 201 24.82 -7.96 20.18
N ARG A 202 24.48 -8.91 19.30
CA ARG A 202 23.46 -8.77 18.23
C ARG A 202 22.08 -8.36 18.74
N GLU A 203 21.89 -8.30 20.06
CA GLU A 203 20.64 -7.99 20.73
C GLU A 203 20.81 -6.79 21.65
N ASN A 204 21.20 -5.64 21.08
CA ASN A 204 20.91 -4.38 21.76
C ASN A 204 19.40 -4.13 21.65
N GLU A 205 18.68 -4.30 22.75
CA GLU A 205 17.22 -4.08 22.82
C GLU A 205 16.83 -2.71 22.25
N LEU A 206 17.66 -1.68 22.48
CA LEU A 206 17.42 -0.33 21.94
C LEU A 206 17.51 -0.32 20.41
N ARG A 207 18.49 -1.01 19.82
CA ARG A 207 18.59 -1.18 18.36
C ARG A 207 17.34 -1.84 17.79
N VAL A 208 16.79 -2.84 18.48
CA VAL A 208 15.56 -3.52 18.04
C VAL A 208 14.37 -2.57 18.04
N GLU A 209 14.20 -1.75 19.08
CA GLU A 209 13.11 -0.78 19.14
C GLU A 209 13.26 0.35 18.10
N ILE A 210 14.48 0.84 17.85
CA ILE A 210 14.72 1.82 16.78
C ILE A 210 14.48 1.21 15.38
N LEU A 211 14.84 -0.06 15.17
CA LEU A 211 14.54 -0.78 13.92
C LEU A 211 13.03 -0.87 13.69
N LYS A 212 12.25 -1.26 14.72
CA LYS A 212 10.79 -1.31 14.64
C LYS A 212 10.20 0.06 14.29
N PHE A 213 10.71 1.13 14.92
CA PHE A 213 10.33 2.50 14.61
C PHE A 213 10.59 2.86 13.13
N CYS A 214 11.76 2.52 12.59
CA CYS A 214 12.10 2.78 11.19
C CYS A 214 11.18 2.00 10.24
N MET A 215 10.95 0.71 10.50
CA MET A 215 10.08 -0.13 9.68
C MET A 215 8.63 0.39 9.71
N LYS A 216 8.13 0.78 10.89
CA LYS A 216 6.80 1.38 11.01
C LYS A 216 6.71 2.72 10.28
N SER A 217 7.72 3.58 10.39
CA SER A 217 7.79 4.88 9.69
C SER A 217 7.82 4.74 8.16
N LEU A 218 8.53 3.72 7.65
CA LEU A 218 8.54 3.38 6.22
C LEU A 218 7.17 2.90 5.74
N CYS A 219 6.46 2.13 6.55
CA CYS A 219 5.09 1.69 6.23
C CYS A 219 4.10 2.86 6.32
N GLU A 220 4.17 3.68 7.37
CA GLU A 220 3.26 4.79 7.62
C GLU A 220 4.02 5.90 8.37
N PRO A 221 4.05 7.14 7.86
CA PRO A 221 3.27 7.64 6.73
C PRO A 221 3.92 7.41 5.35
N LEU A 222 5.18 6.99 5.28
CA LEU A 222 6.00 7.14 4.06
C LEU A 222 5.51 6.34 2.84
N LEU A 223 4.78 5.24 3.02
CA LEU A 223 4.24 4.47 1.89
C LEU A 223 3.20 5.25 1.08
N GLU A 224 2.46 6.15 1.72
CA GLU A 224 1.40 6.95 1.08
C GLU A 224 1.89 8.30 0.56
N VAL A 225 3.12 8.71 0.93
CA VAL A 225 3.67 10.00 0.56
C VAL A 225 3.96 10.08 -0.94
N GLN A 226 3.46 11.13 -1.58
CA GLN A 226 3.77 11.46 -2.96
C GLN A 226 4.90 12.49 -3.04
N LEU A 227 6.14 12.01 -2.94
CA LEU A 227 7.31 12.87 -3.13
C LEU A 227 7.42 13.27 -4.61
N LYS A 228 7.37 14.59 -4.89
CA LYS A 228 7.64 15.14 -6.24
C LYS A 228 9.13 15.38 -6.44
N ASP A 229 9.55 15.52 -7.70
CA ASP A 229 10.94 15.76 -8.10
C ASP A 229 11.57 16.90 -7.28
N ALA A 230 12.82 16.69 -6.86
CA ALA A 230 13.58 17.58 -5.96
C ALA A 230 13.65 19.04 -6.46
N ASP A 231 13.51 19.27 -7.77
CA ASP A 231 13.56 20.58 -8.39
C ASP A 231 12.33 21.48 -8.10
N THR A 232 11.29 20.94 -7.45
CA THR A 232 10.00 21.65 -7.25
C THR A 232 9.84 22.30 -5.86
N LEU A 233 10.64 21.91 -4.86
CA LEU A 233 10.60 22.42 -3.48
C LEU A 233 12.02 22.58 -2.95
N GLU A 234 12.40 23.77 -2.48
CA GLU A 234 13.72 24.00 -1.84
C GLU A 234 13.89 23.24 -0.51
N LYS A 235 12.78 22.90 0.17
CA LYS A 235 12.72 22.07 1.40
C LYS A 235 11.47 21.21 1.38
N SER A 236 11.60 19.91 1.62
CA SER A 236 10.47 18.97 1.75
C SER A 236 10.61 18.21 3.06
N PRO A 237 9.86 18.58 4.12
CA PRO A 237 9.91 17.89 5.41
C PRO A 237 9.69 16.38 5.31
N LEU A 238 8.84 15.91 4.38
CA LEU A 238 8.58 14.48 4.20
C LEU A 238 9.76 13.77 3.52
N ARG A 239 10.45 14.44 2.59
CA ARG A 239 11.71 13.95 1.99
C ARG A 239 12.84 13.92 3.03
N ASP A 240 12.93 14.94 3.87
CA ASP A 240 13.89 15.00 4.97
C ASP A 240 13.63 13.89 6.00
N PHE A 241 12.35 13.63 6.31
CA PHE A 241 11.94 12.51 7.16
C PHE A 241 12.33 11.17 6.56
N ALA A 242 12.00 10.92 5.28
CA ALA A 242 12.39 9.70 4.57
C ALA A 242 13.92 9.51 4.58
N THR A 243 14.67 10.56 4.27
CA THR A 243 16.14 10.55 4.30
C THR A 243 16.65 10.23 5.71
N GLY A 244 16.09 10.87 6.73
CA GLY A 244 16.42 10.63 8.13
C GLY A 244 16.19 9.18 8.55
N ILE A 245 15.06 8.57 8.17
CA ILE A 245 14.78 7.16 8.47
C ILE A 245 15.80 6.22 7.81
N LEU A 246 16.16 6.44 6.55
CA LEU A 246 17.17 5.62 5.86
C LEU A 246 18.57 5.79 6.46
N VAL A 247 18.93 7.02 6.85
CA VAL A 247 20.18 7.32 7.58
C VAL A 247 20.20 6.64 8.94
N ILE A 248 19.08 6.62 9.66
CA ILE A 248 18.97 5.93 10.96
C ILE A 248 19.14 4.42 10.78
N LEU A 249 18.51 3.80 9.77
CA LEU A 249 18.70 2.37 9.47
C LEU A 249 20.17 2.01 9.24
N ASN A 250 20.87 2.79 8.42
CA ASN A 250 22.30 2.60 8.20
C ASN A 250 23.11 2.83 9.49
N SER A 251 22.75 3.86 10.25
CA SER A 251 23.41 4.24 11.51
C SER A 251 23.31 3.17 12.60
N ILE A 252 22.18 2.49 12.70
CA ILE A 252 22.02 1.38 13.64
C ILE A 252 22.67 0.10 13.15
N GLY A 253 23.23 0.07 11.93
CA GLY A 253 23.99 -1.03 11.35
C GLY A 253 23.17 -1.99 10.50
N GLU A 254 22.01 -1.58 9.97
CA GLU A 254 21.33 -2.31 8.90
C GLU A 254 21.92 -1.89 7.54
N SER A 255 22.09 -2.85 6.64
CA SER A 255 22.55 -2.58 5.26
C SER A 255 21.35 -2.47 4.34
N LEU A 256 21.15 -1.30 3.71
CA LEU A 256 20.04 -1.08 2.78
C LEU A 256 20.00 -2.12 1.63
N PRO A 257 21.14 -2.50 0.99
CA PRO A 257 21.16 -3.60 0.03
C PRO A 257 20.70 -4.95 0.60
N ASN A 258 21.11 -5.27 1.84
CA ASN A 258 20.71 -6.53 2.47
C ASN A 258 19.21 -6.55 2.76
N LEU A 259 18.66 -5.44 3.26
CA LEU A 259 17.22 -5.24 3.51
C LEU A 259 16.38 -5.48 2.25
N LEU A 260 16.82 -5.00 1.09
CA LEU A 260 16.16 -5.30 -0.18
C LEU A 260 16.23 -6.78 -0.56
N GLY A 261 17.39 -7.40 -0.30
CA GLY A 261 17.62 -8.83 -0.55
C GLY A 261 16.71 -9.77 0.24
N HIS A 262 16.22 -9.35 1.42
CA HIS A 262 15.27 -10.14 2.23
C HIS A 262 13.94 -10.41 1.50
N SER A 263 13.50 -9.51 0.62
CA SER A 263 12.28 -9.73 -0.17
C SER A 263 12.45 -10.74 -1.32
N ILE A 264 13.69 -10.91 -1.81
CA ILE A 264 14.02 -11.69 -3.01
C ILE A 264 14.56 -13.08 -2.64
N LEU A 265 15.37 -13.19 -1.59
CA LEU A 265 16.05 -14.42 -1.19
C LEU A 265 15.29 -15.13 -0.06
N ARG A 266 14.26 -15.90 -0.42
CA ARG A 266 13.48 -16.78 0.49
C ARG A 266 14.27 -17.92 1.19
N LYS A 267 15.59 -17.80 1.41
CA LYS A 267 16.45 -18.94 1.75
C LYS A 267 17.34 -18.79 2.99
N ARG A 268 17.22 -17.76 3.81
CA ARG A 268 17.95 -17.72 5.08
C ARG A 268 17.00 -17.59 6.25
N GLU A 269 16.73 -18.71 6.92
CA GLU A 269 16.28 -18.70 8.31
C GLU A 269 17.30 -17.89 9.12
N VAL A 270 16.90 -16.69 9.54
CA VAL A 270 17.71 -15.87 10.43
C VAL A 270 17.52 -16.38 11.86
N PRO A 271 18.59 -16.69 12.61
CA PRO A 271 18.47 -17.00 14.03
C PRO A 271 18.02 -15.74 14.78
N GLY A 272 16.82 -15.75 15.35
CA GLY A 272 16.27 -14.64 16.13
C GLY A 272 14.92 -14.99 16.78
N PHE A 273 14.53 -14.23 17.81
CA PHE A 273 13.30 -14.45 18.58
C PHE A 273 12.01 -13.99 17.86
N LEU A 274 12.12 -13.13 16.84
CA LEU A 274 11.00 -12.64 16.03
C LEU A 274 11.06 -13.25 14.62
N GLU A 275 9.91 -13.64 14.09
CA GLU A 275 9.77 -14.06 12.70
C GLU A 275 10.24 -12.94 11.75
N GLU A 276 10.94 -13.33 10.68
CA GLU A 276 11.55 -12.40 9.71
C GLU A 276 10.51 -11.45 9.08
N GLU A 277 9.28 -11.94 8.85
CA GLU A 277 8.17 -11.13 8.31
C GLU A 277 7.68 -10.06 9.29
N VAL A 278 7.79 -10.31 10.61
CA VAL A 278 7.46 -9.34 11.65
C VAL A 278 8.57 -8.31 11.80
N ARG A 279 9.82 -8.73 11.63
CA ARG A 279 10.99 -7.85 11.72
C ARG A 279 11.14 -6.94 10.51
N TYR A 280 10.81 -7.45 9.33
CA TYR A 280 10.94 -6.75 8.05
C TYR A 280 9.64 -6.88 7.23
N PRO A 281 8.62 -6.05 7.54
CA PRO A 281 7.35 -6.07 6.81
C PRO A 281 7.53 -5.77 5.31
N LYS A 282 6.74 -6.41 4.45
CA LYS A 282 6.85 -6.29 2.99
C LYS A 282 6.52 -4.87 2.52
N GLU A 283 5.57 -4.23 3.18
CA GLU A 283 5.12 -2.86 2.95
C GLU A 283 6.24 -1.86 3.23
N SER A 284 6.95 -2.02 4.36
CA SER A 284 8.10 -1.20 4.73
C SER A 284 9.25 -1.34 3.74
N LEU A 285 9.55 -2.58 3.32
CA LEU A 285 10.60 -2.85 2.34
C LEU A 285 10.22 -2.32 0.94
N ALA A 286 8.94 -2.40 0.55
CA ALA A 286 8.46 -1.85 -0.71
C ALA A 286 8.53 -0.31 -0.71
N SER A 287 8.15 0.32 0.40
CA SER A 287 8.31 1.77 0.62
C SER A 287 9.79 2.19 0.51
N MET A 288 10.69 1.49 1.20
CA MET A 288 12.14 1.72 1.10
C MET A 288 12.64 1.56 -0.35
N ALA A 289 12.23 0.51 -1.05
CA ALA A 289 12.59 0.31 -2.45
C ALA A 289 12.08 1.47 -3.33
N HIS A 290 10.86 1.96 -3.10
CA HIS A 290 10.34 3.12 -3.84
C HIS A 290 11.15 4.40 -3.56
N LEU A 291 11.48 4.67 -2.30
CA LEU A 291 12.27 5.85 -1.90
C LEU A 291 13.68 5.84 -2.51
N LEU A 292 14.34 4.67 -2.52
CA LEU A 292 15.66 4.50 -3.13
C LEU A 292 15.57 4.59 -4.67
N PHE A 293 14.70 3.79 -5.29
CA PHE A 293 14.74 3.51 -6.73
C PHE A 293 13.86 4.39 -7.63
N VAL A 294 12.93 5.14 -7.03
CA VAL A 294 12.05 6.04 -7.77
C VAL A 294 12.34 7.48 -7.38
N GLN A 295 12.57 7.73 -6.09
CA GLN A 295 12.78 9.07 -5.55
C GLN A 295 14.26 9.44 -5.38
N HIS A 296 15.17 8.49 -5.63
CA HIS A 296 16.62 8.64 -5.54
C HIS A 296 17.11 9.20 -4.18
N ILE A 297 16.40 8.88 -3.10
CA ILE A 297 16.75 9.35 -1.75
C ILE A 297 17.82 8.45 -1.17
N ALA A 298 18.82 9.04 -0.49
CA ALA A 298 19.90 8.30 0.17
C ALA A 298 20.70 7.37 -0.76
N MET A 299 20.74 7.66 -2.06
CA MET A 299 21.53 6.90 -3.04
C MET A 299 23.04 7.03 -2.82
N ASP A 300 23.49 8.07 -2.13
CA ASP A 300 24.87 8.25 -1.64
C ASP A 300 25.26 7.23 -0.57
N ILE A 301 24.28 6.70 0.19
CA ILE A 301 24.48 5.66 1.20
C ILE A 301 24.42 4.26 0.56
N PHE A 302 23.81 4.15 -0.63
CA PHE A 302 23.70 2.91 -1.37
C PHE A 302 24.98 2.66 -2.18
N PRO A 303 25.61 1.47 -2.10
CA PRO A 303 26.87 1.22 -2.79
C PRO A 303 26.70 1.31 -4.31
N GLU A 304 27.51 2.17 -4.96
CA GLU A 304 27.57 2.36 -6.42
C GLU A 304 27.81 1.07 -7.22
N ASN A 305 28.36 0.04 -6.56
CA ASN A 305 28.78 -1.23 -7.15
C ASN A 305 27.62 -2.21 -7.40
N LEU A 306 26.46 -2.04 -6.74
CA LEU A 306 25.24 -2.69 -7.21
C LEU A 306 24.78 -1.84 -8.37
N SER A 307 25.15 -2.26 -9.58
CA SER A 307 24.81 -1.53 -10.79
C SER A 307 23.32 -1.14 -10.72
N THR A 308 23.06 0.14 -10.88
CA THR A 308 21.74 0.70 -11.18
C THR A 308 21.10 0.06 -12.42
N GLN A 309 21.84 -0.80 -13.12
CA GLN A 309 21.43 -1.70 -14.19
C GLN A 309 20.76 -3.00 -13.67
N GLU A 310 21.13 -3.51 -12.50
CA GLU A 310 20.58 -4.74 -11.89
C GLU A 310 19.38 -4.50 -10.97
N LEU A 311 19.24 -3.30 -10.37
CA LEU A 311 18.10 -2.94 -9.50
C LEU A 311 17.25 -1.81 -10.09
N TYR A 312 16.57 -2.13 -11.20
CA TYR A 312 15.15 -1.84 -11.46
C TYR A 312 14.59 -0.40 -11.28
N GLU A 313 15.37 0.67 -11.30
CA GLU A 313 14.83 2.03 -11.47
C GLU A 313 14.24 2.20 -12.89
N LYS A 314 12.91 2.36 -13.02
CA LYS A 314 12.18 2.46 -14.31
C LYS A 314 12.34 1.21 -15.19
N THR A 315 12.12 0.07 -14.56
CA THR A 315 12.62 -1.25 -14.97
C THR A 315 12.20 -1.69 -16.37
N LEU A 316 11.02 -1.31 -16.89
CA LEU A 316 10.59 -1.70 -18.24
C LEU A 316 10.93 -0.67 -19.31
N VAL A 317 11.18 0.59 -18.94
CA VAL A 317 11.38 1.69 -19.91
C VAL A 317 12.77 1.67 -20.52
N ARG A 318 13.78 1.24 -19.76
CA ARG A 318 15.17 1.13 -20.22
C ARG A 318 15.56 -0.25 -20.74
N LEU A 319 14.70 -1.26 -20.54
CA LEU A 319 14.92 -2.57 -21.13
C LEU A 319 14.62 -2.50 -22.62
N GLU A 320 15.59 -2.94 -23.43
CA GLU A 320 15.35 -3.14 -24.85
C GLU A 320 14.22 -4.15 -25.04
N ASN A 321 13.35 -3.90 -26.02
CA ASN A 321 12.31 -4.85 -26.36
C ASN A 321 12.93 -6.21 -26.61
N SER A 322 12.38 -7.23 -25.96
CA SER A 322 12.90 -8.58 -26.02
C SER A 322 14.28 -8.80 -25.36
N SER A 323 14.56 -8.20 -24.19
CA SER A 323 15.82 -8.39 -23.42
C SER A 323 15.72 -9.19 -22.10
N LEU A 324 14.51 -9.47 -21.58
CA LEU A 324 14.27 -10.16 -20.30
C LEU A 324 14.67 -11.65 -20.22
N PRO A 325 15.61 -12.09 -19.38
CA PRO A 325 15.98 -13.51 -19.24
C PRO A 325 14.79 -14.42 -18.88
N VAL A 326 14.79 -15.65 -19.41
CA VAL A 326 13.72 -16.65 -19.16
C VAL A 326 13.71 -17.11 -17.70
N ASP A 327 14.89 -17.17 -17.08
CA ASP A 327 15.08 -17.62 -15.69
C ASP A 327 14.36 -16.75 -14.66
N LEU A 328 13.99 -15.51 -15.02
CA LEU A 328 13.19 -14.63 -14.17
C LEU A 328 11.75 -15.12 -13.98
N LEU A 329 11.25 -16.01 -14.85
CA LEU A 329 9.93 -16.62 -14.69
C LEU A 329 9.85 -17.53 -13.46
N ASP A 330 10.96 -18.06 -12.96
CA ASP A 330 10.94 -18.91 -11.75
C ASP A 330 10.58 -18.11 -10.49
N LEU A 331 10.60 -16.78 -10.57
CA LEU A 331 10.17 -15.89 -9.50
C LEU A 331 8.64 -15.72 -9.52
N LYS A 332 7.98 -16.04 -8.39
CA LYS A 332 6.52 -15.89 -8.22
C LYS A 332 6.02 -14.49 -8.58
N THR A 333 6.82 -13.46 -8.32
CA THR A 333 6.50 -12.04 -8.59
C THR A 333 6.36 -11.74 -10.09
N PHE A 334 7.13 -12.40 -10.95
CA PHE A 334 7.05 -12.22 -12.41
C PHE A 334 5.75 -12.79 -13.01
N PHE A 335 5.06 -13.68 -12.30
CA PHE A 335 3.71 -14.11 -12.66
C PHE A 335 2.62 -13.28 -11.99
N SER A 336 2.78 -12.90 -10.71
CA SER A 336 1.73 -12.18 -9.98
C SER A 336 1.61 -10.71 -10.37
N VAL A 337 2.70 -10.02 -10.71
CA VAL A 337 2.67 -8.59 -11.07
C VAL A 337 1.89 -8.36 -12.36
N PRO A 338 2.10 -9.10 -13.47
CA PRO A 338 1.28 -8.96 -14.68
C PRO A 338 -0.18 -9.42 -14.52
N GLN A 339 -0.48 -10.31 -13.57
CA GLN A 339 -1.88 -10.66 -13.26
C GLN A 339 -2.64 -9.46 -12.70
N VAL A 340 -1.97 -8.59 -11.93
CA VAL A 340 -2.54 -7.34 -11.41
C VAL A 340 -2.43 -6.21 -12.46
N MET A 341 -1.31 -6.14 -13.18
CA MET A 341 -1.06 -5.20 -14.26
C MET A 341 -1.50 -5.80 -15.60
N LYS A 342 -2.75 -5.55 -16.00
CA LYS A 342 -3.37 -6.06 -17.25
C LYS A 342 -2.64 -5.71 -18.57
N ASN A 343 -1.50 -5.00 -18.51
CA ASN A 343 -0.70 -4.54 -19.66
C ASN A 343 0.81 -4.75 -19.42
N VAL A 344 1.37 -5.89 -19.82
CA VAL A 344 2.83 -6.08 -19.90
C VAL A 344 3.20 -6.71 -21.25
N ARG A 345 4.17 -6.11 -21.97
CA ARG A 345 4.79 -6.70 -23.16
C ARG A 345 6.15 -7.30 -22.75
N CYS A 346 6.33 -8.62 -22.91
CA CYS A 346 7.57 -9.35 -22.60
C CYS A 346 8.17 -10.03 -23.85
N ARG A 347 9.38 -10.61 -23.70
CA ARG A 347 10.14 -11.33 -24.74
C ARG A 347 9.36 -12.43 -25.46
N ILE A 348 9.55 -12.56 -26.78
CA ILE A 348 8.89 -13.56 -27.64
C ILE A 348 8.97 -14.99 -27.09
N ASN A 349 10.12 -15.47 -26.60
CA ASN A 349 10.24 -16.84 -26.03
C ASN A 349 9.62 -17.00 -24.63
N THR A 350 9.47 -15.91 -23.87
CA THR A 350 8.83 -15.91 -22.53
C THR A 350 7.31 -15.71 -22.59
N LEU A 351 6.79 -15.26 -23.74
CA LEU A 351 5.38 -14.96 -23.92
C LEU A 351 4.50 -16.21 -23.99
N PHE A 352 5.01 -17.33 -24.50
CA PHE A 352 4.17 -18.51 -24.73
C PHE A 352 3.61 -19.12 -23.41
N PRO A 353 4.43 -19.42 -22.38
CA PRO A 353 3.90 -19.86 -21.08
C PRO A 353 3.06 -18.77 -20.40
N HIS A 354 3.43 -17.51 -20.57
CA HIS A 354 2.75 -16.36 -19.97
C HIS A 354 1.34 -16.14 -20.55
N PHE A 355 1.18 -16.14 -21.87
CA PHE A 355 -0.11 -16.09 -22.56
C PHE A 355 -0.99 -17.27 -22.16
N ARG A 356 -0.42 -18.47 -22.07
CA ARG A 356 -1.17 -19.65 -21.64
C ARG A 356 -1.70 -19.53 -20.20
N CYS A 357 -0.90 -18.97 -19.29
CA CYS A 357 -1.30 -18.70 -17.91
C CYS A 357 -2.37 -17.60 -17.83
N MET A 358 -2.18 -16.47 -18.50
CA MET A 358 -3.13 -15.36 -18.48
C MET A 358 -4.48 -15.71 -19.13
N LEU A 359 -4.49 -16.48 -20.22
CA LEU A 359 -5.72 -17.00 -20.84
C LEU A 359 -6.49 -17.97 -19.92
N LYS A 360 -5.85 -18.55 -18.89
CA LYS A 360 -6.54 -19.41 -17.90
C LYS A 360 -6.98 -18.67 -16.65
N THR A 361 -6.33 -17.55 -16.33
CA THR A 361 -6.47 -16.87 -15.03
C THR A 361 -7.20 -15.53 -15.10
N SER A 362 -7.25 -14.89 -16.27
CA SER A 362 -7.80 -13.53 -16.40
C SER A 362 -9.32 -13.45 -16.24
N GLY A 363 -10.07 -14.44 -16.74
CA GLY A 363 -11.53 -14.52 -16.60
C GLY A 363 -12.31 -13.33 -17.16
N HIS A 364 -11.71 -12.55 -18.07
CA HIS A 364 -12.29 -11.33 -18.63
C HIS A 364 -12.08 -11.28 -20.14
N ALA A 365 -13.18 -11.35 -20.91
CA ALA A 365 -13.15 -11.49 -22.37
C ALA A 365 -12.33 -10.43 -23.10
N GLY A 366 -12.36 -9.16 -22.66
CA GLY A 366 -11.52 -8.09 -23.24
C GLY A 366 -10.01 -8.27 -23.05
N VAL A 367 -9.58 -8.81 -21.90
CA VAL A 367 -8.14 -9.10 -21.65
C VAL A 367 -7.72 -10.31 -22.47
N GLU A 368 -8.56 -11.33 -22.53
CA GLU A 368 -8.32 -12.50 -23.38
C GLU A 368 -8.24 -12.12 -24.86
N GLY A 369 -9.16 -11.28 -25.35
CA GLY A 369 -9.11 -10.70 -26.70
C GLY A 369 -7.81 -9.93 -26.98
N TYR A 370 -7.35 -9.11 -26.03
CA TYR A 370 -6.05 -8.44 -26.14
C TYR A 370 -4.87 -9.42 -26.21
N ILE A 371 -4.90 -10.51 -25.44
CA ILE A 371 -3.87 -11.56 -25.50
C ILE A 371 -3.89 -12.25 -26.86
N ILE A 372 -5.08 -12.60 -27.37
CA ILE A 372 -5.26 -13.23 -28.69
C ILE A 372 -4.70 -12.33 -29.81
N LYS A 373 -4.96 -11.03 -29.73
CA LYS A 373 -4.38 -10.04 -30.64
C LYS A 373 -2.85 -10.03 -30.58
N ASN A 374 -2.26 -10.17 -29.40
CA ASN A 374 -0.81 -10.27 -29.26
C ASN A 374 -0.26 -11.59 -29.83
N ILE A 375 -0.96 -12.71 -29.64
CA ILE A 375 -0.60 -14.00 -30.27
C ILE A 375 -0.54 -13.82 -31.80
N LYS A 376 -1.56 -13.21 -32.40
CA LYS A 376 -1.55 -12.87 -33.84
C LYS A 376 -0.32 -12.08 -34.26
N ASN A 377 0.02 -11.03 -33.49
CA ASN A 377 1.18 -10.17 -33.80
C ASN A 377 2.51 -10.92 -33.68
N GLN A 378 2.64 -11.80 -32.68
CA GLN A 378 3.85 -12.63 -32.52
C GLN A 378 3.96 -13.68 -33.63
N THR A 379 2.85 -14.28 -34.05
CA THR A 379 2.82 -15.17 -35.22
C THR A 379 3.16 -14.43 -36.52
N ASP A 380 2.64 -13.22 -36.76
CA ASP A 380 3.05 -12.39 -37.91
C ASP A 380 4.54 -12.07 -37.90
N PHE A 381 5.08 -11.72 -36.72
CA PHE A 381 6.50 -11.44 -36.58
C PHE A 381 7.36 -12.69 -36.86
N ALA A 382 6.95 -13.86 -36.35
CA ALA A 382 7.65 -15.13 -36.55
C ALA A 382 7.65 -15.60 -38.01
N LEU A 383 6.60 -15.29 -38.78
CA LEU A 383 6.49 -15.59 -40.21
C LEU A 383 7.31 -14.65 -41.11
N LYS A 384 8.00 -13.63 -40.56
CA LYS A 384 8.87 -12.75 -41.36
C LYS A 384 10.27 -13.36 -41.50
N PRO A 385 10.93 -13.19 -42.67
CA PRO A 385 12.27 -13.73 -42.88
C PRO A 385 13.26 -13.26 -41.80
N GLY A 386 14.02 -14.19 -41.22
CA GLY A 386 15.02 -13.90 -40.19
C GLY A 386 14.50 -13.81 -38.75
N ASN A 387 13.18 -13.94 -38.54
CA ASN A 387 12.54 -13.83 -37.21
C ASN A 387 11.89 -15.13 -36.73
N GLY A 388 12.24 -16.27 -37.36
CA GLY A 388 11.62 -17.57 -37.08
C GLY A 388 11.62 -17.88 -35.59
N ASN A 389 10.44 -18.22 -35.06
CA ASN A 389 10.25 -18.58 -33.66
C ASN A 389 9.46 -19.88 -33.56
N GLU A 390 10.09 -20.93 -33.04
CA GLU A 390 9.49 -22.25 -32.92
C GLU A 390 8.23 -22.27 -32.05
N TRP A 391 8.07 -21.36 -31.07
CA TRP A 391 6.91 -21.30 -30.18
C TRP A 391 5.65 -20.74 -30.83
N PHE A 392 5.80 -19.93 -31.89
CA PHE A 392 4.69 -19.32 -32.62
C PHE A 392 4.54 -19.89 -34.04
N LEU A 393 5.17 -21.03 -34.31
CA LEU A 393 5.11 -21.77 -35.58
C LEU A 393 4.87 -23.27 -35.32
N GLY A 394 4.33 -23.96 -36.32
CA GLY A 394 4.10 -25.40 -36.31
C GLY A 394 3.48 -25.97 -35.02
N LYS A 395 4.00 -27.12 -34.58
CA LYS A 395 3.43 -27.93 -33.48
C LYS A 395 3.33 -27.22 -32.13
N HIS A 396 4.17 -26.21 -31.86
CA HIS A 396 4.15 -25.50 -30.58
C HIS A 396 3.07 -24.43 -30.54
N LEU A 397 2.66 -23.86 -31.67
CA LEU A 397 1.56 -22.91 -31.76
C LEU A 397 0.20 -23.59 -31.52
N LEU A 398 0.03 -24.84 -31.98
CA LEU A 398 -1.27 -25.54 -31.97
C LEU A 398 -1.97 -25.62 -30.61
N PRO A 399 -1.29 -25.97 -29.48
CA PRO A 399 -1.94 -25.99 -28.17
C PRO A 399 -2.47 -24.62 -27.72
N LEU A 400 -1.82 -23.53 -28.16
CA LEU A 400 -2.27 -22.17 -27.87
C LEU A 400 -3.48 -21.81 -28.73
N LEU A 401 -3.48 -22.20 -30.01
CA LEU A 401 -4.64 -22.03 -30.89
C LEU A 401 -5.85 -22.82 -30.40
N GLN A 402 -5.68 -24.06 -29.94
CA GLN A 402 -6.77 -24.87 -29.37
C GLN A 402 -7.38 -24.22 -28.11
N GLN A 403 -6.60 -23.46 -27.35
CA GLN A 403 -7.09 -22.73 -26.16
C GLN A 403 -7.81 -21.43 -26.52
N VAL A 404 -7.45 -20.81 -27.65
CA VAL A 404 -8.03 -19.54 -28.13
C VAL A 404 -9.28 -19.78 -28.99
N LEU A 405 -9.23 -20.78 -29.86
CA LEU A 405 -10.27 -21.19 -30.79
C LEU A 405 -11.17 -22.24 -30.12
N CYS A 406 -11.74 -21.88 -28.98
CA CYS A 406 -12.73 -22.69 -28.27
C CYS A 406 -13.76 -21.79 -27.59
N LEU A 407 -14.97 -22.32 -27.41
CA LEU A 407 -16.04 -21.65 -26.68
C LEU A 407 -16.08 -22.14 -25.23
N PRO A 408 -16.00 -21.25 -24.21
CA PRO A 408 -15.94 -21.62 -22.80
C PRO A 408 -17.06 -22.56 -22.33
N GLN A 409 -18.29 -22.34 -22.79
CA GLN A 409 -19.46 -23.21 -22.51
C GLN A 409 -20.03 -23.86 -23.78
N GLY A 410 -19.20 -24.00 -24.83
CA GLY A 410 -19.68 -24.53 -26.12
C GLY A 410 -20.82 -23.67 -26.69
N PRO A 411 -21.88 -24.28 -27.26
CA PRO A 411 -23.01 -23.55 -27.84
C PRO A 411 -23.79 -22.65 -26.86
N GLU A 412 -23.67 -22.88 -25.56
CA GLU A 412 -24.37 -22.11 -24.50
C GLU A 412 -23.60 -20.86 -24.06
N THR A 413 -22.44 -20.59 -24.68
CA THR A 413 -21.61 -19.43 -24.35
C THR A 413 -22.37 -18.12 -24.60
N ASP A 414 -22.38 -17.22 -23.63
CA ASP A 414 -22.87 -15.84 -23.82
C ASP A 414 -21.97 -15.09 -24.80
N LEU A 415 -22.46 -14.93 -26.02
CA LEU A 415 -21.74 -14.31 -27.14
C LEU A 415 -21.52 -12.80 -26.94
N LEU A 416 -22.42 -12.11 -26.24
CA LEU A 416 -22.28 -10.66 -26.00
C LEU A 416 -21.20 -10.41 -24.94
N HIS A 417 -21.21 -11.21 -23.86
CA HIS A 417 -20.19 -11.13 -22.83
C HIS A 417 -18.79 -11.49 -23.39
N ASN A 418 -18.71 -12.45 -24.31
CA ASN A 418 -17.46 -12.94 -24.89
C ASN A 418 -17.11 -12.29 -26.24
N LEU A 419 -17.77 -11.20 -26.63
CA LEU A 419 -17.64 -10.59 -27.96
C LEU A 419 -16.18 -10.31 -28.32
N ASP A 420 -15.44 -9.62 -27.45
CA ASP A 420 -14.06 -9.21 -27.69
C ASP A 420 -13.14 -10.42 -27.92
N ARG A 421 -13.31 -11.48 -27.11
CA ARG A 421 -12.57 -12.74 -27.24
C ARG A 421 -12.90 -13.42 -28.57
N ILE A 422 -14.19 -13.58 -28.88
CA ILE A 422 -14.66 -14.27 -30.07
C ILE A 422 -14.20 -13.54 -31.34
N MET A 423 -14.34 -12.22 -31.38
CA MET A 423 -13.94 -11.42 -32.54
C MET A 423 -12.43 -11.48 -32.77
N GLU A 424 -11.61 -11.38 -31.73
CA GLU A 424 -10.15 -11.53 -31.89
C GLU A 424 -9.75 -12.96 -32.26
N SER A 425 -10.43 -13.99 -31.73
CA SER A 425 -10.23 -15.40 -32.14
C SER A 425 -10.55 -15.62 -33.61
N LEU A 426 -11.69 -15.11 -34.10
CA LEU A 426 -12.06 -15.18 -35.51
C LEU A 426 -11.09 -14.39 -36.39
N ASN A 427 -10.68 -13.20 -35.96
CA ASN A 427 -9.70 -12.40 -36.69
C ASN A 427 -8.32 -13.06 -36.76
N LEU A 428 -7.89 -13.74 -35.69
CA LEU A 428 -6.69 -14.56 -35.69
C LEU A 428 -6.80 -15.71 -36.69
N LEU A 429 -7.89 -16.50 -36.64
CA LEU A 429 -8.09 -17.61 -37.58
C LEU A 429 -8.12 -17.13 -39.03
N ARG A 430 -8.89 -16.07 -39.31
CA ARG A 430 -8.94 -15.42 -40.63
C ARG A 430 -7.55 -15.00 -41.10
N TYR A 431 -6.76 -14.39 -40.23
CA TYR A 431 -5.40 -13.97 -40.55
C TYR A 431 -4.52 -15.17 -40.92
N LEU A 432 -4.53 -16.24 -40.13
CA LEU A 432 -3.74 -17.45 -40.37
C LEU A 432 -4.07 -18.08 -41.72
N LEU A 433 -5.36 -18.25 -42.03
CA LEU A 433 -5.82 -18.83 -43.30
C LEU A 433 -5.49 -17.97 -44.51
N ILE A 434 -5.40 -16.63 -44.36
CA ILE A 434 -5.01 -15.74 -45.45
C ILE A 434 -3.49 -15.78 -45.65
N ARG A 435 -2.74 -15.67 -44.55
CA ARG A 435 -1.28 -15.45 -44.56
C ARG A 435 -0.50 -16.73 -44.86
N ASP A 436 -0.84 -17.83 -44.20
CA ASP A 436 -0.15 -19.11 -44.34
C ASP A 436 -0.72 -19.86 -45.55
N LYS A 437 0.15 -20.27 -46.48
CA LYS A 437 -0.28 -21.00 -47.68
C LYS A 437 -0.36 -22.48 -47.37
N GLU A 438 -1.33 -23.17 -47.96
CA GLU A 438 -1.60 -24.58 -47.68
C GLU A 438 -0.38 -25.49 -47.91
N TRP A 439 0.39 -25.24 -48.98
CA TRP A 439 1.58 -26.04 -49.30
C TRP A 439 2.81 -25.72 -48.45
N GLU A 440 2.83 -24.57 -47.78
CA GLU A 440 3.91 -24.15 -46.86
C GLU A 440 3.57 -24.60 -45.43
N ASN A 441 2.33 -24.31 -44.98
CA ASN A 441 1.75 -24.68 -43.69
C ASN A 441 2.70 -24.45 -42.50
N GLU A 442 3.35 -23.29 -42.48
CA GLU A 442 4.37 -22.94 -41.48
C GLU A 442 3.79 -22.87 -40.06
N THR A 443 2.50 -22.50 -39.94
CA THR A 443 1.81 -22.40 -38.66
C THR A 443 1.18 -23.72 -38.21
N GLY A 444 1.03 -24.69 -39.13
CA GLY A 444 0.31 -25.96 -38.88
C GLY A 444 -1.21 -25.83 -38.90
N ILE A 445 -1.77 -24.64 -39.18
CA ILE A 445 -3.22 -24.39 -39.13
C ILE A 445 -4.01 -25.27 -40.09
N TRP A 446 -3.48 -25.52 -41.29
CA TRP A 446 -4.15 -26.31 -42.32
C TRP A 446 -4.32 -27.78 -41.89
N THR A 447 -3.41 -28.29 -41.05
CA THR A 447 -3.49 -29.66 -40.52
C THR A 447 -4.57 -29.80 -39.44
N GLU A 448 -4.85 -28.76 -38.66
CA GLU A 448 -5.84 -28.79 -37.57
C GLU A 448 -7.19 -28.18 -37.96
N LEU A 449 -7.35 -27.68 -39.18
CA LEU A 449 -8.53 -26.93 -39.61
C LEU A 449 -9.83 -27.71 -39.40
N TYR A 450 -9.85 -29.01 -39.71
CA TYR A 450 -11.02 -29.87 -39.50
C TYR A 450 -11.44 -29.97 -38.02
N LYS A 451 -10.46 -30.00 -37.09
CA LYS A 451 -10.75 -30.00 -35.64
C LYS A 451 -11.24 -28.64 -35.17
N ILE A 452 -10.74 -27.56 -35.75
CA ILE A 452 -11.20 -26.20 -35.42
C ILE A 452 -12.63 -26.00 -35.93
N GLU A 453 -12.94 -26.53 -37.11
CA GLU A 453 -14.30 -26.51 -37.66
C GLU A 453 -15.29 -27.22 -36.71
N ASP A 454 -14.95 -28.42 -36.26
CA ASP A 454 -15.81 -29.22 -35.38
C ASP A 454 -15.91 -28.67 -33.94
N ASN A 455 -14.81 -28.17 -33.37
CA ASN A 455 -14.77 -27.75 -31.97
C ASN A 455 -15.05 -26.27 -31.75
N TYR A 456 -15.01 -25.44 -32.80
CA TYR A 456 -15.18 -23.99 -32.68
C TYR A 456 -16.19 -23.41 -33.66
N LEU A 457 -16.02 -23.61 -34.97
CA LEU A 457 -16.88 -22.94 -35.98
C LEU A 457 -18.32 -23.46 -35.95
N LYS A 458 -18.52 -24.79 -35.95
CA LYS A 458 -19.84 -25.41 -35.85
C LYS A 458 -20.55 -25.05 -34.53
N PRO A 459 -19.91 -25.20 -33.34
CA PRO A 459 -20.50 -24.73 -32.09
C PRO A 459 -20.84 -23.24 -32.07
N LEU A 460 -20.01 -22.38 -32.67
CA LEU A 460 -20.28 -20.94 -32.75
C LEU A 460 -21.49 -20.64 -33.65
N ARG A 461 -21.64 -21.36 -34.77
CA ARG A 461 -22.84 -21.26 -35.62
C ARG A 461 -24.09 -21.65 -34.85
N THR A 462 -24.04 -22.73 -34.08
CA THR A 462 -25.15 -23.16 -33.22
C THR A 462 -25.47 -22.11 -32.16
N ALA A 463 -24.45 -21.57 -31.48
CA ALA A 463 -24.61 -20.51 -30.49
C ALA A 463 -25.26 -19.24 -31.08
N LEU A 464 -24.83 -18.83 -32.28
CA LEU A 464 -25.40 -17.69 -33.01
C LEU A 464 -26.87 -17.91 -33.35
N ASN A 465 -27.21 -19.09 -33.89
CA ASN A 465 -28.59 -19.44 -34.23
C ASN A 465 -29.49 -19.46 -33.00
N MET A 466 -29.03 -20.05 -31.90
CA MET A 466 -29.76 -20.09 -30.63
C MET A 466 -29.94 -18.69 -30.04
N SER A 467 -28.87 -17.90 -29.98
CA SER A 467 -28.89 -16.53 -29.45
C SER A 467 -29.79 -15.62 -30.29
N ARG A 468 -29.66 -15.66 -31.61
CA ARG A 468 -30.52 -14.89 -32.52
C ARG A 468 -31.99 -15.24 -32.33
N ALA A 469 -32.34 -16.53 -32.33
CA ALA A 469 -33.72 -16.97 -32.14
C ALA A 469 -34.31 -16.48 -30.81
N HIS A 470 -33.52 -16.54 -29.72
CA HIS A 470 -33.92 -16.02 -28.41
C HIS A 470 -34.19 -14.52 -28.44
N TYR A 471 -33.24 -13.72 -28.93
CA TYR A 471 -33.36 -12.26 -28.96
C TYR A 471 -34.45 -11.77 -29.93
N GLU A 472 -34.64 -12.44 -31.07
CA GLU A 472 -35.74 -12.16 -31.99
C GLU A 472 -37.11 -12.47 -31.39
N ALA A 473 -37.23 -13.58 -30.65
CA ALA A 473 -38.46 -13.93 -29.95
C ALA A 473 -38.79 -12.89 -28.86
N GLU A 474 -37.80 -12.47 -28.08
CA GLU A 474 -37.97 -11.45 -27.05
C GLU A 474 -38.32 -10.07 -27.65
N LEU A 475 -37.72 -9.72 -28.80
CA LEU A 475 -38.06 -8.51 -29.54
C LEU A 475 -39.51 -8.53 -30.05
N LYS A 476 -40.00 -9.69 -30.54
CA LYS A 476 -41.40 -9.86 -30.96
C LYS A 476 -42.36 -9.73 -29.78
N ARG A 477 -42.03 -10.38 -28.65
CA ARG A 477 -42.81 -10.29 -27.40
C ARG A 477 -42.94 -8.86 -26.89
N ASN A 478 -41.86 -8.07 -26.95
CA ASN A 478 -41.89 -6.66 -26.53
C ASN A 478 -42.74 -5.77 -27.43
N LYS A 479 -42.79 -6.05 -28.74
CA LYS A 479 -43.66 -5.37 -29.70
C LYS A 479 -45.14 -5.72 -29.51
N GLU A 480 -45.44 -6.97 -29.17
CA GLU A 480 -46.82 -7.42 -28.89
C GLU A 480 -47.35 -6.81 -27.58
N ASN A 481 -46.52 -6.76 -26.53
CA ASN A 481 -46.87 -6.15 -25.24
C ASN A 481 -47.06 -4.63 -25.28
N THR A 482 -46.48 -3.92 -26.25
CA THR A 482 -46.73 -2.48 -26.45
C THR A 482 -48.08 -2.20 -27.14
N THR A 483 -48.66 -3.18 -27.83
CA THR A 483 -49.97 -3.06 -28.50
C THR A 483 -51.17 -3.51 -27.66
N GLY A 484 -50.94 -4.27 -26.58
CA GLY A 484 -51.96 -4.73 -25.64
C GLY A 484 -51.81 -4.08 -24.26
N SER A 485 -52.76 -3.23 -23.86
CA SER A 485 -52.81 -2.61 -22.54
C SER A 485 -52.65 -3.62 -21.39
N LYS A 486 -51.49 -3.62 -20.70
CA LYS A 486 -51.32 -3.85 -19.25
C LYS A 486 -49.87 -3.54 -18.80
N SER A 487 -49.77 -2.80 -17.68
CA SER A 487 -48.61 -2.38 -16.86
C SER A 487 -47.23 -3.05 -17.05
N PRO A 488 -46.11 -2.30 -17.02
CA PRO A 488 -44.77 -2.87 -17.14
C PRO A 488 -44.23 -3.27 -15.76
N VAL A 489 -44.13 -4.57 -15.49
CA VAL A 489 -43.09 -5.07 -14.59
C VAL A 489 -42.57 -6.36 -15.19
N CYS A 490 -41.46 -6.27 -15.95
CA CYS A 490 -40.66 -7.44 -16.27
C CYS A 490 -39.23 -7.17 -15.82
N THR A 491 -38.89 -7.71 -14.66
CA THR A 491 -37.51 -7.80 -14.16
C THR A 491 -36.76 -8.82 -15.00
N VAL A 492 -36.04 -8.36 -16.02
CA VAL A 492 -35.04 -9.18 -16.69
C VAL A 492 -33.84 -9.29 -15.75
N SER A 493 -33.60 -10.51 -15.25
CA SER A 493 -32.45 -10.81 -14.39
C SER A 493 -31.28 -11.24 -15.27
N LEU A 494 -30.34 -10.34 -15.50
CA LEU A 494 -28.98 -10.66 -15.93
C LEU A 494 -28.11 -10.62 -14.67
N GLY A 495 -27.73 -11.79 -14.15
CA GLY A 495 -26.71 -11.97 -13.09
C GLY A 495 -26.75 -10.98 -11.91
N SER A 496 -27.43 -11.36 -10.82
CA SER A 496 -27.29 -10.83 -9.43
C SER A 496 -27.30 -9.30 -9.15
N GLU A 497 -27.37 -8.39 -10.11
CA GLU A 497 -27.48 -6.94 -9.86
C GLU A 497 -28.74 -6.32 -10.47
N LYS A 498 -29.40 -5.44 -9.70
CA LYS A 498 -30.66 -4.78 -10.08
C LYS A 498 -30.37 -3.62 -11.03
N ILE A 499 -30.64 -3.82 -12.32
CA ILE A 499 -30.58 -2.80 -13.38
C ILE A 499 -31.67 -1.72 -13.14
N PRO A 500 -31.40 -0.42 -13.38
CA PRO A 500 -32.40 0.64 -13.23
C PRO A 500 -33.58 0.48 -14.22
N HIS A 501 -34.73 1.06 -13.85
CA HIS A 501 -35.97 1.04 -14.64
C HIS A 501 -35.74 1.52 -16.09
N MET A 502 -35.75 0.58 -17.03
CA MET A 502 -35.53 0.82 -18.45
C MET A 502 -36.88 0.97 -19.17
N THR A 503 -37.04 1.96 -20.05
CA THR A 503 -38.26 2.12 -20.85
C THR A 503 -38.38 1.03 -21.92
N PRO A 504 -39.59 0.65 -22.38
CA PRO A 504 -39.78 -0.37 -23.42
C PRO A 504 -39.04 -0.06 -24.73
N GLU A 505 -38.91 1.22 -25.09
CA GLU A 505 -38.16 1.68 -26.26
C GLU A 505 -36.67 1.40 -26.11
N MET A 506 -36.13 1.67 -24.91
CA MET A 506 -34.72 1.46 -24.60
C MET A 506 -34.38 -0.04 -24.50
N GLN A 507 -35.31 -0.87 -24.04
CA GLN A 507 -35.18 -2.34 -24.08
C GLN A 507 -35.15 -2.87 -25.53
N THR A 508 -36.03 -2.35 -26.40
CA THR A 508 -36.07 -2.71 -27.82
C THR A 508 -34.75 -2.36 -28.51
N GLN A 509 -34.18 -1.19 -28.19
CA GLN A 509 -32.89 -0.76 -28.74
C GLN A 509 -31.73 -1.65 -28.28
N VAL A 510 -31.70 -2.09 -27.02
CA VAL A 510 -30.67 -3.02 -26.51
C VAL A 510 -30.75 -4.37 -27.23
N LEU A 511 -31.95 -4.93 -27.39
CA LEU A 511 -32.15 -6.19 -28.12
C LEU A 511 -31.72 -6.06 -29.60
N GLN A 512 -32.02 -4.94 -30.25
CA GLN A 512 -31.56 -4.66 -31.61
C GLN A 512 -30.03 -4.56 -31.69
N SER A 513 -29.40 -3.89 -30.73
CA SER A 513 -27.94 -3.81 -30.66
C SER A 513 -27.29 -5.19 -30.53
N ALA A 514 -27.89 -6.10 -29.76
CA ALA A 514 -27.41 -7.47 -29.64
C ALA A 514 -27.51 -8.24 -30.97
N LEU A 515 -28.61 -8.08 -31.71
CA LEU A 515 -28.78 -8.72 -33.01
C LEU A 515 -27.72 -8.23 -34.02
N PHE A 516 -27.45 -6.92 -34.07
CA PHE A 516 -26.37 -6.39 -34.93
C PHE A 516 -25.00 -6.94 -34.56
N THR A 517 -24.74 -7.16 -33.27
CA THR A 517 -23.51 -7.83 -32.82
C THR A 517 -23.43 -9.27 -33.32
N PHE A 518 -24.53 -10.02 -33.31
CA PHE A 518 -24.56 -11.37 -33.86
C PHE A 518 -24.34 -11.38 -35.38
N ASP A 519 -24.92 -10.43 -36.11
CA ASP A 519 -24.71 -10.27 -37.55
C ASP A 519 -23.24 -9.95 -37.87
N LEU A 520 -22.59 -9.14 -37.03
CA LEU A 520 -21.15 -8.86 -37.16
C LEU A 520 -20.33 -10.15 -37.00
N ILE A 521 -20.56 -10.93 -35.95
CA ILE A 521 -19.84 -12.20 -35.73
C ILE A 521 -20.09 -13.16 -36.91
N GLU A 522 -21.34 -13.29 -37.34
CA GLU A 522 -21.70 -14.18 -38.44
C GLU A 522 -21.04 -13.77 -39.77
N SER A 523 -20.96 -12.47 -40.06
CA SER A 523 -20.29 -11.97 -41.27
C SER A 523 -18.81 -12.36 -41.32
N VAL A 524 -18.12 -12.33 -40.17
CA VAL A 524 -16.71 -12.74 -40.09
C VAL A 524 -16.59 -14.25 -40.18
N LEU A 525 -17.47 -15.00 -39.51
CA LEU A 525 -17.51 -16.45 -39.57
C LEU A 525 -17.73 -16.97 -41.00
N ALA A 526 -18.74 -16.46 -41.70
CA ALA A 526 -19.02 -16.81 -43.09
C ALA A 526 -17.81 -16.52 -43.99
N ARG A 527 -17.14 -15.38 -43.79
CA ARG A 527 -15.93 -15.05 -44.55
C ARG A 527 -14.78 -16.03 -44.30
N ILE A 528 -14.65 -16.59 -43.10
CA ILE A 528 -13.63 -17.59 -42.78
C ILE A 528 -13.94 -18.90 -43.51
N GLU A 529 -15.20 -19.34 -43.50
CA GLU A 529 -15.65 -20.52 -44.22
C GLU A 529 -15.41 -20.38 -45.73
N GLU A 530 -15.75 -19.24 -46.34
CA GLU A 530 -15.46 -18.95 -47.75
C GLU A 530 -13.95 -19.08 -48.08
N ILE A 531 -13.08 -18.61 -47.19
CA ILE A 531 -11.62 -18.68 -47.38
C ILE A 531 -11.14 -20.12 -47.28
N ALA A 532 -11.68 -20.89 -46.33
CA ALA A 532 -11.37 -22.31 -46.16
C ALA A 532 -11.81 -23.13 -47.40
N GLU A 533 -13.01 -22.87 -47.89
CA GLU A 533 -13.56 -23.51 -49.10
C GLU A 533 -12.73 -23.19 -50.35
N ALA A 534 -12.45 -21.91 -50.60
CA ALA A 534 -11.76 -21.44 -51.80
C ALA A 534 -10.31 -21.94 -51.91
N LYS A 535 -9.68 -22.25 -50.78
CA LYS A 535 -8.30 -22.76 -50.73
C LYS A 535 -8.19 -24.28 -50.69
N GLY A 536 -9.30 -25.01 -50.87
CA GLY A 536 -9.27 -26.46 -51.10
C GLY A 536 -9.65 -27.30 -49.88
N ARG A 537 -10.85 -27.11 -49.33
CA ARG A 537 -11.76 -28.18 -48.84
C ARG A 537 -13.09 -27.60 -48.35
N LEU A 538 -14.17 -28.02 -48.99
CA LEU A 538 -15.32 -28.63 -48.31
C LEU A 538 -15.38 -30.09 -48.78
#